data_AF-A0A8T4NDC7-F1
#
_entry.id   AF-A0A8T4NDC7-F1
#
_cell.length_a   1.000
_cell.length_b   1.000
_cell.length_c   1.000
_cell.angle_alpha   90.00
_cell.angle_beta   90.00
_cell.angle_gamma   90.00
#
_symmetry.space_group_name_H-M   'P 1'
#
loop_
_entity.id
_entity.type
_entity.pdbx_description
1 polymer ?
#
loop_
_entity_poly.entity_id
_entity_poly.type
_entity_poly.pdbx_seq_one_letter_code
_entity_poly.pdbx_strand_id
1 'polypeptide(L)'
;MKSGIDELKTFEVLQQHIAQEKILVEQIGILSQKKTDEKMGRLLLEKLKQTNENILQILHRIMLVKPLSSEQKDTFGFDKATKNIEKGENDLGKKYERVQANHRTMAQHNINPLLTARNYFKKTTEFERFTLKRLGKKSKKVTKKKIKKPSSYIKFANNLFSGISLNLMQKKMFRALKRNLVKANISILPTSYIAITLLTTIISLFAGFLLFIFFLFFNIVAELPIITQVTGSLFERFLKVFWIILAVPVLTFLSMYVYPSLEKKSNESRIDQELPFATIHMAAISGSMIEPSKIFSIIISTEEYPYLTREFTKLINEINVYGYDLVSALRNNATNSPSKKLAELFNGIATTISSGGNLPDFFDKRAQSLLFDYRLEREKYTRTAETFMDIYISVVIAAPMIFMLLLMMIKISGLGIALSNQMITLLMILGVTAINIVFLTFLHLKQPSK
;
A
#
# COMPACT_ATOMS: atom_id res chain seq x y z
N MET A 1 -11.15 -41.63 30.60
CA MET A 1 -10.22 -41.88 29.47
C MET A 1 -10.88 -42.42 28.19
N LYS A 2 -11.99 -43.19 28.23
CA LYS A 2 -12.72 -43.63 27.01
C LYS A 2 -13.54 -42.55 26.30
N SER A 3 -14.03 -41.51 26.99
CA SER A 3 -14.90 -40.48 26.36
C SER A 3 -14.14 -39.44 25.52
N GLY A 4 -12.91 -39.07 25.88
CA GLY A 4 -12.11 -38.10 25.11
C GLY A 4 -11.53 -38.65 23.79
N ILE A 5 -11.33 -39.97 23.68
CA ILE A 5 -10.85 -40.61 22.45
C ILE A 5 -11.96 -40.66 21.39
N ASP A 6 -13.21 -40.83 21.80
CA ASP A 6 -14.36 -40.83 20.89
C ASP A 6 -14.67 -39.40 20.38
N GLU A 7 -14.50 -38.37 21.19
CA GLU A 7 -14.67 -36.96 20.77
C GLU A 7 -13.63 -36.54 19.72
N LEU A 8 -12.36 -36.90 19.91
CA LEU A 8 -11.29 -36.63 18.94
C LEU A 8 -11.53 -37.31 17.60
N LYS A 9 -11.95 -38.59 17.61
CA LYS A 9 -12.35 -39.30 16.38
C LYS A 9 -13.57 -38.66 15.71
N THR A 10 -14.53 -38.16 16.49
CA THR A 10 -15.73 -37.50 15.97
C THR A 10 -15.38 -36.17 15.30
N PHE A 11 -14.43 -35.41 15.86
CA PHE A 11 -13.93 -34.16 15.28
C PHE A 11 -13.10 -34.39 14.01
N GLU A 12 -12.29 -35.45 13.97
CA GLU A 12 -11.51 -35.84 12.80
C GLU A 12 -12.41 -36.29 11.63
N VAL A 13 -13.48 -37.03 11.92
CA VAL A 13 -14.52 -37.39 10.94
C VAL A 13 -15.27 -36.14 10.44
N LEU A 14 -15.53 -35.15 11.30
CA LEU A 14 -16.13 -33.88 10.91
C LEU A 14 -15.21 -33.09 9.96
N GLN A 15 -13.91 -33.02 10.26
CA GLN A 15 -12.91 -32.36 9.41
C GLN A 15 -12.82 -33.03 8.03
N GLN A 16 -12.85 -34.36 7.98
CA GLN A 16 -12.87 -35.10 6.72
C GLN A 16 -14.13 -34.83 5.90
N HIS A 17 -15.31 -34.78 6.52
CA HIS A 17 -16.55 -34.45 5.82
C HIS A 17 -16.60 -33.01 5.32
N ILE A 18 -16.07 -32.04 6.08
CA ILE A 18 -15.96 -30.63 5.64
C ILE A 18 -14.96 -30.49 4.47
N ALA A 19 -13.86 -31.26 4.50
CA ALA A 19 -12.90 -31.29 3.40
C ALA A 19 -13.53 -31.89 2.13
N GLN A 20 -14.30 -32.99 2.26
CA GLN A 20 -15.04 -33.60 1.16
C GLN A 20 -16.13 -32.65 0.61
N GLU A 21 -16.83 -31.92 1.46
CA GLU A 21 -17.81 -30.91 1.04
C GLU A 21 -17.13 -29.80 0.23
N LYS A 22 -15.99 -29.27 0.68
CA LYS A 22 -15.23 -28.25 -0.06
C LYS A 22 -14.80 -28.74 -1.45
N ILE A 23 -14.31 -29.97 -1.55
CA ILE A 23 -13.91 -30.58 -2.83
C ILE A 23 -15.11 -30.75 -3.74
N LEU A 24 -16.26 -31.21 -3.23
CA LEU A 24 -17.49 -31.36 -4.00
C LEU A 24 -18.04 -30.01 -4.48
N VAL A 25 -17.98 -28.97 -3.64
CA VAL A 25 -18.36 -27.60 -4.01
C VAL A 25 -17.44 -27.05 -5.10
N GLU A 26 -16.14 -27.31 -5.03
CA GLU A 26 -15.17 -26.91 -6.04
C GLU A 26 -15.40 -27.65 -7.36
N GLN A 27 -15.68 -28.97 -7.32
CA GLN A 27 -16.01 -29.76 -8.49
C GLN A 27 -17.32 -29.32 -9.16
N ILE A 28 -18.35 -28.95 -8.38
CA ILE A 28 -19.60 -28.36 -8.91
C ILE A 28 -19.33 -26.97 -9.51
N GLY A 29 -18.46 -26.17 -8.90
CA GLY A 29 -18.02 -24.88 -9.44
C GLY A 29 -17.34 -25.00 -10.80
N ILE A 30 -16.50 -26.03 -10.97
CA ILE A 30 -15.81 -26.34 -12.23
C ILE A 30 -16.79 -26.88 -13.28
N LEU A 31 -17.74 -27.74 -12.89
CA LEU A 31 -18.75 -28.29 -13.82
C LEU A 31 -19.76 -27.23 -14.28
N SER A 32 -20.10 -26.26 -13.42
CA SER A 32 -20.92 -25.09 -13.77
C SER A 32 -20.24 -24.22 -14.85
N GLN A 33 -18.91 -24.18 -14.88
CA GLN A 33 -18.15 -23.47 -15.92
C GLN A 33 -17.99 -24.24 -17.23
N LYS A 34 -18.14 -25.58 -17.24
CA LYS A 34 -17.81 -26.45 -18.40
C LYS A 34 -18.99 -27.02 -19.19
N LYS A 35 -20.25 -26.67 -18.87
CA LYS A 35 -21.44 -27.06 -19.66
C LYS A 35 -21.49 -28.57 -19.94
N THR A 36 -21.38 -29.39 -18.90
CA THR A 36 -21.32 -30.87 -19.01
C THR A 36 -22.32 -31.55 -18.05
N ASP A 37 -23.02 -32.55 -18.59
CA ASP A 37 -23.97 -33.51 -18.00
C ASP A 37 -24.76 -33.15 -16.73
N GLU A 38 -26.03 -32.80 -16.95
CA GLU A 38 -27.05 -32.52 -15.93
C GLU A 38 -27.28 -33.69 -14.95
N LYS A 39 -27.05 -34.95 -15.38
CA LYS A 39 -27.12 -36.14 -14.52
C LYS A 39 -25.99 -36.21 -13.49
N MET A 40 -24.76 -35.84 -13.86
CA MET A 40 -23.62 -35.84 -12.94
C MET A 40 -23.75 -34.71 -11.91
N GLY A 41 -24.23 -33.54 -12.35
CA GLY A 41 -24.58 -32.44 -11.45
C GLY A 41 -25.62 -32.84 -10.41
N ARG A 42 -26.68 -33.57 -10.79
CA ARG A 42 -27.71 -34.09 -9.87
C ARG A 42 -27.13 -35.09 -8.86
N LEU A 43 -26.31 -36.04 -9.31
CA LEU A 43 -25.67 -37.04 -8.43
C LEU A 43 -24.72 -36.39 -7.40
N LEU A 44 -23.96 -35.37 -7.82
CA LEU A 44 -23.08 -34.62 -6.92
C LEU A 44 -23.88 -33.77 -5.94
N LEU A 45 -24.99 -33.16 -6.37
CA LEU A 45 -25.88 -32.42 -5.48
C LEU A 45 -26.54 -33.33 -4.43
N GLU A 46 -26.90 -34.55 -4.83
CA GLU A 46 -27.49 -35.56 -3.95
C GLU A 46 -26.47 -36.06 -2.92
N LYS A 47 -25.23 -36.34 -3.34
CA LYS A 47 -24.12 -36.64 -2.42
C LYS A 47 -23.81 -35.49 -1.47
N LEU A 48 -23.87 -34.24 -1.94
CA LEU A 48 -23.62 -33.07 -1.11
C LEU A 48 -24.74 -32.87 -0.08
N LYS A 49 -26.00 -33.09 -0.48
CA LYS A 49 -27.15 -33.09 0.43
C LYS A 49 -27.03 -34.17 1.51
N GLN A 50 -26.64 -35.38 1.12
CA GLN A 50 -26.39 -36.49 2.05
C GLN A 50 -25.23 -36.19 3.02
N THR A 51 -24.17 -35.55 2.53
CA THR A 51 -23.02 -35.14 3.35
C THR A 51 -23.42 -34.06 4.36
N ASN A 52 -24.24 -33.09 3.96
CA ASN A 52 -24.74 -32.04 4.86
C ASN A 52 -25.68 -32.58 5.94
N GLU A 53 -26.54 -33.54 5.62
CA GLU A 53 -27.38 -34.20 6.63
C GLU A 53 -26.53 -34.99 7.64
N ASN A 54 -25.46 -35.66 7.18
CA ASN A 54 -24.52 -36.35 8.06
C ASN A 54 -23.73 -35.39 8.97
N ILE A 55 -23.26 -34.26 8.44
CA ILE A 55 -22.58 -33.21 9.24
C ILE A 55 -23.53 -32.68 10.33
N LEU A 56 -24.81 -32.47 9.99
CA LEU A 56 -25.81 -32.00 10.94
C LEU A 56 -26.06 -33.02 12.07
N GLN A 57 -26.12 -34.31 11.74
CA GLN A 57 -26.28 -35.39 12.72
C GLN A 57 -25.05 -35.51 13.65
N ILE A 58 -23.84 -35.33 13.10
CA ILE A 58 -22.60 -35.35 13.88
C ILE A 58 -22.51 -34.13 14.81
N LEU A 59 -22.88 -32.93 14.33
CA LEU A 59 -22.99 -31.73 15.15
C LEU A 59 -24.01 -31.87 16.29
N HIS A 60 -25.13 -32.53 16.03
CA HIS A 60 -26.13 -32.82 17.06
C HIS A 60 -25.60 -33.81 18.12
N ARG A 61 -24.77 -34.79 17.71
CA ARG A 61 -24.06 -35.68 18.64
C ARG A 61 -23.03 -34.93 19.50
N ILE A 62 -22.34 -33.93 18.94
CA ILE A 62 -21.36 -33.11 19.65
C ILE A 62 -22.04 -32.16 20.65
N MET A 63 -23.19 -31.55 20.31
CA MET A 63 -23.93 -30.68 21.24
C MET A 63 -24.51 -31.39 22.48
N LEU A 64 -24.66 -32.71 22.43
CA LEU A 64 -25.16 -33.50 23.56
C LEU A 64 -24.09 -33.78 24.63
N VAL A 65 -22.82 -33.44 24.39
CA VAL A 65 -21.75 -33.59 25.38
C VAL A 65 -21.44 -32.23 26.01
N LYS A 66 -21.66 -32.15 27.33
CA LYS A 66 -21.54 -30.95 28.16
C LYS A 66 -20.13 -30.32 28.05
N PRO A 67 -19.98 -28.97 28.05
CA PRO A 67 -18.68 -28.33 27.87
C PRO A 67 -17.75 -28.62 29.06
N LEU A 68 -16.54 -29.14 28.78
CA LEU A 68 -15.50 -29.28 29.81
C LEU A 68 -14.91 -27.91 30.17
N SER A 69 -14.84 -27.69 31.48
CA SER A 69 -14.25 -26.56 32.20
C SER A 69 -12.77 -26.36 31.90
N SER A 70 -12.33 -25.11 32.02
CA SER A 70 -10.96 -24.62 31.98
C SER A 70 -10.09 -25.23 33.08
N GLU A 71 -9.15 -26.10 32.71
CA GLU A 71 -7.78 -26.24 33.27
C GLU A 71 -7.08 -27.42 32.59
N GLN A 72 -5.75 -27.37 32.50
CA GLN A 72 -4.85 -28.33 31.85
C GLN A 72 -4.53 -28.04 30.36
N LYS A 73 -3.84 -26.91 30.14
CA LYS A 73 -2.66 -26.94 29.27
C LYS A 73 -1.59 -27.78 29.99
N ASP A 74 -1.18 -28.88 29.38
CA ASP A 74 0.23 -29.29 29.19
C ASP A 74 0.32 -30.78 28.89
N THR A 75 1.30 -31.12 28.06
CA THR A 75 1.70 -32.47 27.60
C THR A 75 0.67 -33.23 26.75
N PHE A 76 0.93 -33.40 25.44
CA PHE A 76 0.98 -34.71 24.78
C PHE A 76 1.61 -34.55 23.38
N GLY A 77 2.79 -35.16 23.20
CA GLY A 77 3.61 -35.08 22.01
C GLY A 77 3.06 -35.87 20.82
N PHE A 78 3.13 -35.27 19.65
CA PHE A 78 2.88 -35.90 18.36
C PHE A 78 4.18 -36.49 17.81
N ASP A 79 4.42 -37.77 18.09
CA ASP A 79 5.44 -38.55 17.37
C ASP A 79 5.10 -40.05 17.45
N LYS A 80 4.09 -40.49 16.68
CA LYS A 80 3.84 -41.92 16.33
C LYS A 80 2.65 -42.21 15.41
N ALA A 81 2.14 -41.25 14.63
CA ALA A 81 0.98 -41.47 13.75
C ALA A 81 1.32 -41.50 12.24
N THR A 82 2.59 -41.59 11.85
CA THR A 82 3.03 -41.53 10.44
C THR A 82 3.38 -42.89 9.81
N LYS A 83 3.00 -44.03 10.42
CA LYS A 83 3.39 -45.36 9.90
C LYS A 83 2.28 -46.31 9.45
N ASN A 84 1.02 -45.86 9.40
CA ASN A 84 -0.11 -46.69 8.95
C ASN A 84 -0.88 -46.15 7.73
N ILE A 85 -0.33 -45.18 6.99
CA ILE A 85 -0.99 -44.62 5.78
C ILE A 85 -0.54 -45.34 4.48
N GLU A 86 0.53 -46.13 4.49
CA GLU A 86 1.06 -46.79 3.28
C GLU A 86 0.37 -48.11 2.84
N LYS A 87 -0.86 -48.41 3.29
CA LYS A 87 -1.56 -49.66 2.86
C LYS A 87 -2.97 -49.48 2.29
N GLY A 88 -3.44 -48.25 2.08
CA GLY A 88 -4.74 -47.96 1.49
C GLY A 88 -4.73 -47.60 -0.01
N GLU A 89 -3.57 -47.54 -0.65
CA GLU A 89 -3.38 -46.87 -1.95
C GLU A 89 -3.40 -47.81 -3.17
N ASN A 90 -3.84 -49.07 -3.05
CA ASN A 90 -3.74 -50.05 -4.14
C ASN A 90 -5.05 -50.55 -4.77
N ASP A 91 -6.23 -50.02 -4.40
CA ASP A 91 -7.51 -50.48 -4.98
C ASP A 91 -8.32 -49.43 -5.76
N LEU A 92 -7.87 -48.18 -5.88
CA LEU A 92 -8.56 -47.16 -6.71
C LEU A 92 -7.99 -46.98 -8.13
N GLY A 93 -6.85 -47.63 -8.43
CA GLY A 93 -6.15 -47.47 -9.71
C GLY A 93 -6.74 -48.24 -10.91
N LYS A 94 -7.70 -49.15 -10.71
CA LYS A 94 -8.19 -50.02 -11.80
C LYS A 94 -9.60 -49.71 -12.35
N LYS A 95 -10.23 -48.62 -11.90
CA LYS A 95 -11.60 -48.26 -12.35
C LYS A 95 -11.69 -47.00 -13.23
N TYR A 96 -10.58 -46.33 -13.51
CA TYR A 96 -10.57 -45.05 -14.24
C TYR A 96 -10.31 -45.14 -15.75
N GLU A 97 -9.98 -46.30 -16.32
CA GLU A 97 -9.63 -46.41 -17.75
C GLU A 97 -10.75 -46.93 -18.69
N ARG A 98 -11.97 -47.19 -18.21
CA ARG A 98 -13.05 -47.73 -19.07
C ARG A 98 -14.20 -46.76 -19.42
N VAL A 99 -14.15 -45.50 -18.99
CA VAL A 99 -15.28 -44.55 -19.20
C VAL A 99 -14.99 -43.49 -20.27
N GLN A 100 -13.76 -43.38 -20.79
CA GLN A 100 -13.41 -42.38 -21.82
C GLN A 100 -13.76 -42.77 -23.26
N ALA A 101 -14.32 -43.95 -23.52
CA ALA A 101 -14.51 -44.41 -24.90
C ALA A 101 -15.85 -44.03 -25.57
N ASN A 102 -16.90 -43.62 -24.86
CA ASN A 102 -18.26 -43.59 -25.44
C ASN A 102 -19.05 -42.30 -25.21
N HIS A 103 -18.54 -41.11 -25.55
CA HIS A 103 -19.40 -39.90 -25.61
C HIS A 103 -19.02 -38.96 -26.77
N ARG A 104 -19.01 -39.50 -28.00
CA ARG A 104 -19.05 -38.71 -29.26
C ARG A 104 -20.33 -39.04 -30.02
N THR A 105 -21.42 -38.35 -29.71
CA THR A 105 -22.57 -38.05 -30.60
C THR A 105 -23.60 -37.26 -29.79
N MET A 106 -24.44 -36.47 -30.47
CA MET A 106 -25.50 -35.58 -29.94
C MET A 106 -25.09 -34.10 -29.80
N ALA A 107 -24.79 -33.49 -30.95
CA ALA A 107 -25.13 -32.09 -31.19
C ALA A 107 -26.62 -31.98 -31.57
N GLN A 108 -27.22 -30.81 -31.32
CA GLN A 108 -28.59 -30.36 -31.66
C GLN A 108 -29.69 -30.69 -30.66
N HIS A 109 -30.01 -29.71 -29.80
CA HIS A 109 -31.38 -29.20 -29.70
C HIS A 109 -31.39 -27.76 -29.16
N ASN A 110 -32.18 -26.92 -29.83
CA ASN A 110 -32.24 -25.48 -29.70
C ASN A 110 -33.39 -25.12 -28.75
N ILE A 111 -33.11 -24.70 -27.50
CA ILE A 111 -34.15 -24.22 -26.57
C ILE A 111 -33.63 -23.00 -25.79
N ASN A 112 -34.39 -21.90 -25.88
CA ASN A 112 -34.08 -20.59 -25.28
C ASN A 112 -33.96 -20.66 -23.73
N PRO A 113 -32.81 -20.26 -23.14
CA PRO A 113 -32.51 -20.46 -21.71
C PRO A 113 -33.22 -19.49 -20.74
N LEU A 114 -33.92 -18.47 -21.25
CA LEU A 114 -34.62 -17.47 -20.43
C LEU A 114 -35.97 -17.95 -19.88
N LEU A 115 -36.63 -18.91 -20.55
CA LEU A 115 -37.93 -19.43 -20.13
C LEU A 115 -37.79 -20.52 -19.06
N THR A 116 -36.77 -21.37 -19.17
CA THR A 116 -36.52 -22.46 -18.20
C THR A 116 -36.07 -21.95 -16.83
N ALA A 117 -35.33 -20.83 -16.80
CA ALA A 117 -34.93 -20.20 -15.54
C ALA A 117 -36.14 -19.77 -14.71
N ARG A 118 -37.20 -19.24 -15.34
CA ARG A 118 -38.41 -18.71 -14.67
C ARG A 118 -39.15 -19.76 -13.84
N ASN A 119 -39.09 -21.03 -14.25
CA ASN A 119 -39.77 -22.13 -13.56
C ASN A 119 -38.96 -22.74 -12.40
N TYR A 120 -37.65 -22.49 -12.32
CA TYR A 120 -36.81 -22.85 -11.17
C TYR A 120 -36.86 -21.81 -10.03
N PHE A 121 -37.42 -20.61 -10.26
CA PHE A 121 -37.46 -19.52 -9.26
C PHE A 121 -38.43 -19.75 -8.08
N LYS A 122 -39.21 -20.83 -8.07
CA LYS A 122 -40.30 -21.01 -7.09
C LYS A 122 -39.91 -21.77 -5.82
N LYS A 123 -38.69 -22.34 -5.73
CA LYS A 123 -38.24 -23.09 -4.55
C LYS A 123 -36.74 -22.86 -4.28
N THR A 124 -36.40 -21.77 -3.61
CA THR A 124 -35.04 -21.49 -3.11
C THR A 124 -35.16 -21.01 -1.68
N THR A 125 -34.43 -21.66 -0.77
CA THR A 125 -34.41 -21.34 0.66
C THR A 125 -33.78 -19.94 0.85
N GLU A 126 -34.21 -19.15 1.85
CA GLU A 126 -33.70 -17.77 2.07
C GLU A 126 -32.16 -17.69 2.12
N PHE A 127 -31.53 -18.73 2.66
CA PHE A 127 -30.08 -18.86 2.76
C PHE A 127 -29.39 -18.92 1.39
N GLU A 128 -29.98 -19.61 0.40
CA GLU A 128 -29.43 -19.68 -0.96
C GLU A 128 -29.53 -18.32 -1.66
N ARG A 129 -30.64 -17.59 -1.47
CA ARG A 129 -30.75 -16.21 -1.97
C ARG A 129 -29.70 -15.29 -1.37
N PHE A 130 -29.43 -15.41 -0.07
CA PHE A 130 -28.43 -14.60 0.62
C PHE A 130 -27.00 -14.91 0.15
N THR A 131 -26.70 -16.19 -0.05
CA THR A 131 -25.41 -16.68 -0.53
C THR A 131 -25.18 -16.26 -1.99
N LEU A 132 -26.19 -16.38 -2.85
CA LEU A 132 -26.14 -15.92 -4.23
C LEU A 132 -26.06 -14.39 -4.35
N LYS A 133 -26.73 -13.65 -3.45
CA LYS A 133 -26.62 -12.17 -3.39
C LYS A 133 -25.23 -11.74 -2.93
N ARG A 134 -24.56 -12.50 -2.04
CA ARG A 134 -23.16 -12.31 -1.64
C ARG A 134 -22.18 -12.66 -2.76
N LEU A 135 -22.39 -13.77 -3.46
CA LEU A 135 -21.57 -14.19 -4.61
C LEU A 135 -21.68 -13.18 -5.77
N GLY A 136 -22.90 -12.71 -6.08
CA GLY A 136 -23.15 -11.66 -7.06
C GLY A 136 -22.58 -10.29 -6.65
N LYS A 137 -22.59 -9.94 -5.35
CA LYS A 137 -21.92 -8.72 -4.84
C LYS A 137 -20.39 -8.81 -4.93
N LYS A 138 -19.79 -9.97 -4.66
CA LYS A 138 -18.33 -10.18 -4.78
C LYS A 138 -17.86 -10.15 -6.23
N SER A 139 -18.58 -10.78 -7.15
CA SER A 139 -18.28 -10.74 -8.59
C SER A 139 -18.35 -9.31 -9.19
N LYS A 140 -19.33 -8.50 -8.76
CA LYS A 140 -19.44 -7.08 -9.19
C LYS A 140 -18.33 -6.16 -8.66
N LYS A 141 -17.55 -6.60 -7.67
CA LYS A 141 -16.50 -5.79 -7.02
C LYS A 141 -15.13 -5.88 -7.70
N VAL A 142 -15.03 -6.45 -8.91
CA VAL A 142 -13.89 -6.20 -9.80
C VAL A 142 -14.08 -4.82 -10.41
N THR A 143 -13.74 -3.79 -9.63
CA THR A 143 -13.77 -2.39 -10.04
C THR A 143 -12.84 -2.22 -11.24
N LYS A 144 -13.40 -2.23 -12.46
CA LYS A 144 -12.72 -1.71 -13.66
C LYS A 144 -12.38 -0.25 -13.37
N LYS A 145 -11.17 0.01 -12.86
CA LYS A 145 -10.64 1.34 -12.57
C LYS A 145 -10.60 2.09 -13.90
N LYS A 146 -11.56 3.01 -14.10
CA LYS A 146 -11.67 3.79 -15.34
C LYS A 146 -10.33 4.50 -15.59
N ILE A 147 -9.75 4.29 -16.77
CA ILE A 147 -8.53 4.97 -17.21
C ILE A 147 -8.79 6.48 -17.14
N LYS A 148 -8.05 7.21 -16.30
CA LYS A 148 -8.20 8.67 -16.17
C LYS A 148 -7.81 9.30 -17.51
N LYS A 149 -8.76 9.95 -18.19
CA LYS A 149 -8.48 10.72 -19.41
C LYS A 149 -7.57 11.91 -19.07
N PRO A 150 -6.63 12.30 -19.94
CA PRO A 150 -5.78 13.46 -19.71
C PRO A 150 -6.64 14.73 -19.60
N SER A 151 -6.33 15.59 -18.63
CA SER A 151 -7.02 16.88 -18.46
C SER A 151 -6.79 17.79 -19.67
N SER A 152 -7.70 18.73 -19.90
CA SER A 152 -7.61 19.68 -21.02
C SER A 152 -6.29 20.46 -21.02
N TYR A 153 -5.76 20.76 -19.83
CA TYR A 153 -4.47 21.41 -19.66
C TYR A 153 -3.30 20.59 -20.21
N ILE A 154 -3.27 19.27 -19.93
CA ILE A 154 -2.22 18.37 -20.45
C ILE A 154 -2.27 18.31 -21.97
N LYS A 155 -3.47 18.27 -22.56
CA LYS A 155 -3.64 18.26 -24.01
C LYS A 155 -3.10 19.55 -24.64
N PHE A 156 -3.43 20.70 -24.06
CA PHE A 156 -2.94 21.99 -24.54
C PHE A 156 -1.41 22.10 -24.44
N ALA A 157 -0.83 21.69 -23.30
CA ALA A 157 0.62 21.62 -23.11
C ALA A 157 1.30 20.75 -24.17
N ASN A 158 0.76 19.56 -24.42
CA ASN A 158 1.29 18.64 -25.42
C ASN A 158 1.16 19.20 -26.85
N ASN A 159 0.09 19.92 -27.15
CA ASN A 159 -0.08 20.53 -28.47
C ASN A 159 0.99 21.59 -28.74
N LEU A 160 1.35 22.40 -27.75
CA LEU A 160 2.34 23.47 -27.90
C LEU A 160 3.80 22.98 -27.81
N PHE A 161 4.09 22.03 -26.91
CA PHE A 161 5.47 21.68 -26.54
C PHE A 161 5.87 20.24 -26.85
N SER A 162 5.07 19.46 -27.60
CA SER A 162 5.43 18.06 -27.93
C SER A 162 6.81 17.94 -28.60
N GLY A 163 7.11 18.73 -29.64
CA GLY A 163 8.42 18.67 -30.32
C GLY A 163 9.59 19.04 -29.40
N ILE A 164 9.44 20.09 -28.60
CA ILE A 164 10.48 20.55 -27.67
C ILE A 164 10.68 19.54 -26.53
N SER A 165 9.59 19.06 -25.92
CA SER A 165 9.64 18.08 -24.83
C SER A 165 10.30 16.76 -25.26
N LEU A 166 10.04 16.27 -26.47
CA LEU A 166 10.66 15.06 -27.02
C LEU A 166 12.18 15.22 -27.16
N ASN A 167 12.66 16.38 -27.62
CA ASN A 167 14.08 16.67 -27.74
C ASN A 167 14.75 16.83 -26.37
N LEU A 168 14.09 17.51 -25.42
CA LEU A 168 14.60 17.68 -24.06
C LEU A 168 14.69 16.35 -23.31
N MET A 169 13.72 15.44 -23.50
CA MET A 169 13.70 14.10 -22.91
C MET A 169 14.94 13.26 -23.24
N GLN A 170 15.57 13.47 -24.39
CA GLN A 170 16.74 12.71 -24.82
C GLN A 170 18.04 13.21 -24.17
N LYS A 171 18.06 14.44 -23.64
CA LYS A 171 19.23 15.02 -23.00
C LYS A 171 19.55 14.34 -21.66
N LYS A 172 20.84 14.23 -21.33
CA LYS A 172 21.35 13.56 -20.11
C LYS A 172 20.72 14.11 -18.83
N MET A 173 20.50 15.43 -18.76
CA MET A 173 19.90 16.13 -17.62
C MET A 173 18.49 15.60 -17.27
N PHE A 174 17.66 15.28 -18.26
CA PHE A 174 16.27 14.84 -18.05
C PHE A 174 16.13 13.32 -17.84
N ARG A 175 17.20 12.54 -17.96
CA ARG A 175 17.17 11.09 -17.66
C ARG A 175 16.85 10.83 -16.18
N ALA A 176 17.40 11.65 -15.28
CA ALA A 176 17.11 11.55 -13.85
C ALA A 176 15.64 11.85 -13.56
N LEU A 177 15.09 12.91 -14.17
CA LEU A 177 13.68 13.27 -14.06
C LEU A 177 12.76 12.15 -14.58
N LYS A 178 13.05 11.60 -15.76
CA LYS A 178 12.30 10.47 -16.34
C LYS A 178 12.23 9.29 -15.36
N ARG A 179 13.37 8.89 -14.81
CA ARG A 179 13.46 7.77 -13.86
C ARG A 179 12.70 8.07 -12.58
N ASN A 180 12.79 9.30 -12.07
CA ASN A 180 12.06 9.71 -10.87
C ASN A 180 10.55 9.74 -11.09
N LEU A 181 10.07 10.19 -12.26
CA LEU A 181 8.65 10.19 -12.63
C LEU A 181 8.06 8.77 -12.66
N VAL A 182 8.79 7.82 -13.26
CA VAL A 182 8.37 6.40 -13.30
C VAL A 182 8.31 5.83 -11.88
N LYS A 183 9.37 6.04 -11.09
CA LYS A 183 9.44 5.56 -9.70
C LYS A 183 8.41 6.23 -8.78
N ALA A 184 8.10 7.50 -9.00
CA ALA A 184 7.13 8.26 -8.21
C ALA A 184 5.66 7.86 -8.49
N ASN A 185 5.41 6.92 -9.42
CA ASN A 185 4.06 6.46 -9.76
C ASN A 185 3.11 7.59 -10.20
N ILE A 186 3.66 8.63 -10.83
CA ILE A 186 2.90 9.76 -11.36
C ILE A 186 2.18 9.30 -12.63
N SER A 187 0.85 9.46 -12.68
CA SER A 187 0.01 8.96 -13.80
C SER A 187 0.13 9.77 -15.11
N ILE A 188 1.25 10.45 -15.33
CA ILE A 188 1.51 11.33 -16.47
C ILE A 188 2.75 10.82 -17.18
N LEU A 189 2.70 10.74 -18.52
CA LEU A 189 3.86 10.35 -19.31
C LEU A 189 5.02 11.33 -19.10
N PRO A 190 6.28 10.87 -19.02
CA PRO A 190 7.42 11.77 -18.81
C PRO A 190 7.55 12.89 -19.85
N THR A 191 7.23 12.60 -21.11
CA THR A 191 7.17 13.58 -22.20
C THR A 191 6.13 14.67 -21.92
N SER A 192 4.90 14.25 -21.57
CA SER A 192 3.82 15.17 -21.22
C SER A 192 4.11 15.98 -19.97
N TYR A 193 4.84 15.43 -18.99
CA TYR A 193 5.24 16.15 -17.79
C TYR A 193 6.17 17.32 -18.13
N ILE A 194 7.17 17.12 -18.99
CA ILE A 194 8.05 18.21 -19.43
C ILE A 194 7.29 19.27 -20.22
N ALA A 195 6.35 18.87 -21.07
CA ALA A 195 5.49 19.81 -21.79
C ALA A 195 4.66 20.68 -20.84
N ILE A 196 4.10 20.08 -19.79
CA ILE A 196 3.41 20.79 -18.70
C ILE A 196 4.35 21.75 -17.99
N THR A 197 5.56 21.31 -17.64
CA THR A 197 6.55 22.17 -16.96
C THR A 197 6.88 23.41 -17.80
N LEU A 198 7.17 23.23 -19.09
CA LEU A 198 7.45 24.35 -20.00
C LEU A 198 6.26 25.31 -20.09
N LEU A 199 5.04 24.78 -20.25
CA LEU A 199 3.83 25.60 -20.28
C LEU A 199 3.63 26.38 -18.98
N THR A 200 3.78 25.74 -17.81
CA THR A 200 3.68 26.43 -16.52
C THR A 200 4.76 27.48 -16.33
N THR A 201 5.98 27.25 -16.82
CA THR A 201 7.05 28.24 -16.76
C THR A 201 6.73 29.46 -17.62
N ILE A 202 6.12 29.27 -18.80
CA ILE A 202 5.67 30.39 -19.64
C ILE A 202 4.53 31.17 -18.96
N ILE A 203 3.54 30.47 -18.40
CA ILE A 203 2.46 31.13 -17.63
C ILE A 203 3.04 31.90 -16.44
N SER A 204 4.03 31.31 -15.76
CA SER A 204 4.75 31.93 -14.64
C SER A 204 5.57 33.15 -15.07
N LEU A 205 6.12 33.18 -16.28
CA LEU A 205 6.76 34.36 -16.85
C LEU A 205 5.75 35.51 -17.00
N PHE A 206 4.56 35.24 -17.56
CA PHE A 206 3.49 36.24 -17.66
C PHE A 206 3.01 36.72 -16.28
N ALA A 207 2.88 35.79 -15.32
CA ALA A 207 2.52 36.14 -13.94
C ALA A 207 3.61 36.97 -13.25
N GLY A 208 4.89 36.63 -13.43
CA GLY A 208 6.03 37.37 -12.91
C GLY A 208 6.12 38.77 -13.51
N PHE A 209 5.82 38.92 -14.81
CA PHE A 209 5.72 40.22 -15.46
C PHE A 209 4.55 41.06 -14.91
N LEU A 210 3.38 40.45 -14.68
CA LEU A 210 2.24 41.12 -14.07
C LEU A 210 2.54 41.55 -12.62
N LEU A 211 3.19 40.69 -11.84
CA LEU A 211 3.65 41.02 -10.48
C LEU A 211 4.68 42.15 -10.49
N PHE A 212 5.61 42.13 -11.44
CA PHE A 212 6.58 43.21 -11.61
C PHE A 212 5.88 44.56 -11.86
N ILE A 213 4.91 44.61 -12.78
CA ILE A 213 4.10 45.82 -13.03
C ILE A 213 3.33 46.24 -11.78
N PHE A 214 2.74 45.28 -11.07
CA PHE A 214 2.01 45.54 -9.83
C PHE A 214 2.92 46.20 -8.78
N PHE A 215 4.09 45.63 -8.48
CA PHE A 215 5.02 46.23 -7.51
C PHE A 215 5.60 47.57 -7.97
N LEU A 216 5.76 47.77 -9.29
CA LEU A 216 6.18 49.06 -9.85
C LEU A 216 5.13 50.16 -9.62
N PHE A 217 3.84 49.83 -9.70
CA PHE A 217 2.73 50.79 -9.58
C PHE A 217 2.32 51.09 -8.14
N PHE A 218 2.33 50.08 -7.25
CA PHE A 218 1.80 50.20 -5.88
C PHE A 218 2.79 50.77 -4.86
N ASN A 219 4.00 51.19 -5.25
CA ASN A 219 5.03 51.79 -4.39
C ASN A 219 5.43 50.92 -3.17
N ILE A 220 5.24 49.61 -3.29
CA ILE A 220 5.47 48.64 -2.23
C ILE A 220 6.66 47.76 -2.60
N VAL A 221 7.62 47.58 -1.68
CA VAL A 221 8.68 46.59 -1.83
C VAL A 221 8.58 45.54 -0.73
N ALA A 222 8.71 44.27 -1.13
CA ALA A 222 8.75 43.13 -0.23
C ALA A 222 10.20 42.87 0.22
N GLU A 223 10.67 43.58 1.24
CA GLU A 223 11.88 43.20 1.98
C GLU A 223 11.42 42.30 3.14
N LEU A 224 11.74 40.99 3.12
CA LEU A 224 11.40 40.10 4.23
C LEU A 224 12.12 40.61 5.50
N PRO A 225 11.42 40.91 6.63
CA PRO A 225 10.09 40.46 7.02
C PRO A 225 8.97 41.53 6.98
N ILE A 226 9.19 42.74 6.46
CA ILE A 226 8.22 43.85 6.50
C ILE A 226 8.03 44.48 5.12
N ILE A 227 6.77 44.63 4.71
CA ILE A 227 6.41 45.38 3.51
C ILE A 227 6.67 46.87 3.76
N THR A 228 7.67 47.45 3.11
CA THR A 228 8.00 48.88 3.24
C THR A 228 7.47 49.66 2.04
N GLN A 229 7.03 50.90 2.29
CA GLN A 229 6.72 51.84 1.21
C GLN A 229 8.02 52.45 0.71
N VAL A 230 8.27 52.36 -0.60
CA VAL A 230 9.45 52.96 -1.20
C VAL A 230 9.13 54.37 -1.63
N THR A 231 9.75 55.35 -0.98
CA THR A 231 9.67 56.78 -1.33
C THR A 231 10.67 57.20 -2.42
N GLY A 232 11.51 56.27 -2.90
CA GLY A 232 12.53 56.52 -3.93
C GLY A 232 11.98 56.72 -5.36
N SER A 233 12.88 57.15 -6.26
CA SER A 233 12.60 57.42 -7.68
C SER A 233 12.14 56.17 -8.44
N LEU A 234 11.46 56.35 -9.60
CA LEU A 234 11.02 55.23 -10.44
C LEU A 234 12.16 54.29 -10.86
N PHE A 235 13.37 54.82 -11.03
CA PHE A 235 14.56 54.06 -11.41
C PHE A 235 15.05 53.13 -10.29
N GLU A 236 15.07 53.60 -9.04
CA GLU A 236 15.45 52.79 -7.88
C GLU A 236 14.47 51.62 -7.66
N ARG A 237 13.17 51.87 -7.87
CA ARG A 237 12.13 50.84 -7.78
C ARG A 237 12.27 49.79 -8.87
N PHE A 238 12.56 50.22 -10.10
CA PHE A 238 12.82 49.31 -11.21
C PHE A 238 13.94 48.32 -10.85
N LEU A 239 15.10 48.82 -10.41
CA LEU A 239 16.24 47.97 -10.03
C LEU A 239 15.90 46.98 -8.90
N LYS A 240 15.13 47.41 -7.89
CA LYS A 240 14.74 46.56 -6.75
C LYS A 240 13.73 45.46 -7.10
N VAL A 241 12.92 45.62 -8.15
CA VAL A 241 11.81 44.70 -8.48
C VAL A 241 12.10 43.89 -9.76
N PHE A 242 13.03 44.34 -10.62
CA PHE A 242 13.34 43.71 -11.91
C PHE A 242 13.69 42.22 -11.79
N TRP A 243 14.36 41.81 -10.71
CA TRP A 243 14.71 40.40 -10.48
C TRP A 243 13.49 39.48 -10.37
N ILE A 244 12.30 39.97 -10.01
CA ILE A 244 11.06 39.17 -9.89
C ILE A 244 10.66 38.54 -11.22
N ILE A 245 10.86 39.27 -12.35
CA ILE A 245 10.52 38.79 -13.70
C ILE A 245 11.26 37.48 -14.00
N LEU A 246 12.51 37.36 -13.55
CA LEU A 246 13.33 36.17 -13.77
C LEU A 246 13.18 35.15 -12.62
N ALA A 247 13.08 35.60 -11.38
CA ALA A 247 13.03 34.73 -10.21
C ALA A 247 11.78 33.86 -10.18
N VAL A 248 10.60 34.41 -10.51
CA VAL A 248 9.32 33.69 -10.50
C VAL A 248 9.31 32.48 -11.47
N PRO A 249 9.63 32.63 -12.77
CA PRO A 249 9.66 31.49 -13.69
C PRO A 249 10.80 30.51 -13.39
N VAL A 250 11.98 30.99 -12.97
CA VAL A 250 13.11 30.12 -12.59
C VAL A 250 12.74 29.26 -11.37
N LEU A 251 12.17 29.87 -10.34
CA LEU A 251 11.72 29.15 -9.15
C LEU A 251 10.62 28.13 -9.50
N THR A 252 9.66 28.53 -10.35
CA THR A 252 8.58 27.63 -10.81
C THR A 252 9.14 26.42 -11.55
N PHE A 253 10.09 26.63 -12.47
CA PHE A 253 10.75 25.55 -13.19
C PHE A 253 11.52 24.62 -12.25
N LEU A 254 12.28 25.19 -11.31
CA LEU A 254 13.06 24.42 -10.34
C LEU A 254 12.15 23.61 -9.41
N SER A 255 11.07 24.20 -8.92
CA SER A 255 10.06 23.50 -8.10
C SER A 255 9.44 22.32 -8.86
N MET A 256 9.06 22.50 -10.13
CA MET A 256 8.57 21.41 -10.96
C MET A 256 9.63 20.34 -11.25
N TYR A 257 10.88 20.72 -11.42
CA TYR A 257 11.97 19.76 -11.63
C TYR A 257 12.24 18.90 -10.38
N VAL A 258 12.18 19.51 -9.19
CA VAL A 258 12.43 18.85 -7.91
C VAL A 258 11.22 18.03 -7.43
N TYR A 259 10.00 18.44 -7.78
CA TYR A 259 8.75 17.82 -7.31
C TYR A 259 8.71 16.29 -7.46
N PRO A 260 9.02 15.68 -8.63
CA PRO A 260 8.99 14.22 -8.76
C PRO A 260 9.99 13.50 -7.85
N SER A 261 11.11 14.16 -7.49
CA SER A 261 12.08 13.59 -6.57
C SER A 261 11.55 13.56 -5.13
N LEU A 262 10.81 14.59 -4.72
CA LEU A 262 10.16 14.65 -3.41
C LEU A 262 9.05 13.60 -3.32
N GLU A 263 8.20 13.51 -4.34
CA GLU A 263 7.11 12.53 -4.41
C GLU A 263 7.66 11.10 -4.41
N LYS A 264 8.74 10.84 -5.15
CA LYS A 264 9.45 9.55 -5.11
C LYS A 264 9.88 9.20 -3.68
N LYS A 265 10.52 10.13 -2.97
CA LYS A 265 11.01 9.90 -1.60
C LYS A 265 9.87 9.66 -0.61
N SER A 266 8.76 10.38 -0.76
CA SER A 266 7.56 10.18 0.05
C SER A 266 6.98 8.77 -0.17
N ASN A 267 6.84 8.36 -1.44
CA ASN A 267 6.35 7.02 -1.78
C ASN A 267 7.31 5.91 -1.33
N GLU A 268 8.62 6.12 -1.45
CA GLU A 268 9.65 5.22 -0.91
C GLU A 268 9.49 4.99 0.60
N SER A 269 9.37 6.07 1.38
CA SER A 269 9.18 5.97 2.84
C SER A 269 7.87 5.26 3.21
N ARG A 270 6.77 5.57 2.52
CA ARG A 270 5.46 4.95 2.76
C ARG A 270 5.45 3.45 2.44
N ILE A 271 6.12 3.06 1.35
CA ILE A 271 6.30 1.64 1.00
C ILE A 271 7.15 0.95 2.07
N ASP A 272 8.27 1.55 2.47
CA ASP A 272 9.19 0.94 3.44
C ASP A 272 8.56 0.73 4.82
N GLN A 273 7.59 1.58 5.20
CA GLN A 273 6.83 1.44 6.44
C GLN A 273 5.84 0.26 6.39
N GLU A 274 5.21 0.00 5.24
CA GLU A 274 4.27 -1.12 5.05
C GLU A 274 4.98 -2.47 4.82
N LEU A 275 6.15 -2.42 4.17
CA LEU A 275 6.89 -3.58 3.68
C LEU A 275 7.16 -4.69 4.71
N PRO A 276 7.63 -4.43 5.94
CA PRO A 276 7.88 -5.49 6.92
C PRO A 276 6.60 -6.27 7.24
N PHE A 277 5.48 -5.58 7.46
CA PHE A 277 4.20 -6.19 7.83
C PHE A 277 3.59 -6.98 6.68
N ALA A 278 3.62 -6.44 5.47
CA ALA A 278 3.19 -7.16 4.28
C ALA A 278 4.05 -8.42 4.04
N THR A 279 5.36 -8.36 4.31
CA THR A 279 6.26 -9.51 4.16
C THR A 279 5.99 -10.60 5.20
N ILE A 280 5.66 -10.23 6.44
CA ILE A 280 5.18 -11.19 7.46
C ILE A 280 3.90 -11.89 6.96
N HIS A 281 2.97 -11.12 6.40
CA HIS A 281 1.72 -11.67 5.88
C HIS A 281 1.97 -12.60 4.68
N MET A 282 2.89 -12.23 3.78
CA MET A 282 3.35 -13.08 2.67
C MET A 282 4.00 -14.36 3.18
N ALA A 283 4.82 -14.31 4.22
CA ALA A 283 5.42 -15.49 4.85
C ALA A 283 4.33 -16.46 5.36
N ALA A 284 3.36 -15.95 6.12
CA ALA A 284 2.27 -16.74 6.67
C ALA A 284 1.42 -17.43 5.58
N ILE A 285 1.14 -16.72 4.49
CA ILE A 285 0.34 -17.27 3.38
C ILE A 285 1.17 -18.25 2.54
N SER A 286 2.45 -17.98 2.32
CA SER A 286 3.32 -18.82 1.47
C SER A 286 3.46 -20.26 1.96
N GLY A 287 3.32 -20.49 3.27
CA GLY A 287 3.34 -21.83 3.88
C GLY A 287 2.21 -22.76 3.41
N SER A 288 1.16 -22.23 2.78
CA SER A 288 0.03 -23.01 2.24
C SER A 288 0.26 -23.59 0.84
N MET A 289 1.52 -23.60 0.35
CA MET A 289 1.91 -24.09 -0.99
C MET A 289 1.09 -23.46 -2.13
N ILE A 290 0.65 -22.22 -1.96
CA ILE A 290 -0.02 -21.49 -3.03
C ILE A 290 0.98 -20.97 -4.05
N GLU A 291 0.50 -20.80 -5.28
CA GLU A 291 1.27 -20.21 -6.37
C GLU A 291 1.81 -18.82 -5.98
N PRO A 292 3.09 -18.49 -6.22
CA PRO A 292 3.68 -17.22 -5.80
C PRO A 292 2.95 -15.97 -6.32
N SER A 293 2.39 -16.02 -7.53
CA SER A 293 1.57 -14.94 -8.12
C SER A 293 0.29 -14.67 -7.30
N LYS A 294 -0.29 -15.70 -6.68
CA LYS A 294 -1.51 -15.58 -5.84
C LYS A 294 -1.22 -14.92 -4.51
N ILE A 295 -0.01 -15.06 -3.96
CA ILE A 295 0.40 -14.36 -2.72
C ILE A 295 0.17 -12.85 -2.87
N PHE A 296 0.69 -12.25 -3.95
CA PHE A 296 0.50 -10.81 -4.21
C PHE A 296 -0.98 -10.44 -4.40
N SER A 297 -1.76 -11.31 -5.07
CA SER A 297 -3.20 -11.10 -5.26
C SER A 297 -3.97 -11.11 -3.94
N ILE A 298 -3.58 -11.97 -2.99
CA ILE A 298 -4.17 -12.01 -1.65
C ILE A 298 -3.83 -10.73 -0.89
N ILE A 299 -2.56 -10.28 -0.91
CA ILE A 299 -2.16 -9.02 -0.24
C ILE A 299 -2.89 -7.81 -0.82
N ILE A 300 -3.08 -7.75 -2.15
CA ILE A 300 -3.89 -6.70 -2.80
C ILE A 300 -5.33 -6.71 -2.26
N SER A 301 -5.89 -7.89 -2.01
CA SER A 301 -7.28 -8.05 -1.59
C SER A 301 -7.56 -7.68 -0.13
N THR A 302 -6.53 -7.61 0.73
CA THR A 302 -6.71 -7.21 2.13
C THR A 302 -6.95 -5.72 2.29
N GLU A 303 -6.54 -4.90 1.30
CA GLU A 303 -6.60 -3.42 1.33
C GLU A 303 -5.86 -2.78 2.53
N GLU A 304 -5.09 -3.55 3.31
CA GLU A 304 -4.35 -3.10 4.50
C GLU A 304 -3.10 -2.27 4.16
N TYR A 305 -2.51 -2.52 2.99
CA TYR A 305 -1.24 -1.92 2.56
C TYR A 305 -1.47 -1.09 1.28
N PRO A 306 -2.10 0.09 1.35
CA PRO A 306 -2.49 0.86 0.18
C PRO A 306 -1.32 1.28 -0.73
N TYR A 307 -0.11 1.51 -0.21
CA TYR A 307 1.03 1.90 -1.05
C TYR A 307 1.64 0.68 -1.73
N LEU A 308 1.80 -0.44 -1.02
CA LEU A 308 2.24 -1.71 -1.63
C LEU A 308 1.22 -2.27 -2.61
N THR A 309 -0.07 -2.14 -2.33
CA THR A 309 -1.15 -2.57 -3.24
C THR A 309 -0.98 -1.96 -4.62
N ARG A 310 -0.53 -0.70 -4.71
CA ARG A 310 -0.27 -0.05 -6.00
C ARG A 310 0.88 -0.71 -6.76
N GLU A 311 1.97 -1.07 -6.08
CA GLU A 311 3.12 -1.71 -6.70
C GLU A 311 2.85 -3.18 -7.04
N PHE A 312 2.19 -3.94 -6.16
CA PHE A 312 1.78 -5.31 -6.46
C PHE A 312 0.73 -5.37 -7.56
N THR A 313 -0.16 -4.37 -7.68
CA THR A 313 -1.09 -4.29 -8.82
C THR A 313 -0.34 -4.10 -10.13
N LYS A 314 0.75 -3.33 -10.17
CA LYS A 314 1.59 -3.20 -11.38
C LYS A 314 2.21 -4.54 -11.75
N LEU A 315 2.79 -5.23 -10.77
CA LEU A 315 3.37 -6.56 -10.94
C LEU A 315 2.35 -7.57 -11.50
N ILE A 316 1.16 -7.65 -10.91
CA ILE A 316 0.11 -8.56 -11.36
C ILE A 316 -0.42 -8.18 -12.75
N ASN A 317 -0.49 -6.89 -13.07
CA ASN A 317 -0.87 -6.46 -14.42
C ASN A 317 0.20 -6.85 -15.47
N GLU A 318 1.49 -6.81 -15.14
CA GLU A 318 2.57 -7.32 -16.00
C GLU A 318 2.35 -8.79 -16.39
N ILE A 319 1.88 -9.60 -15.45
CA ILE A 319 1.60 -11.02 -15.70
C ILE A 319 0.28 -11.20 -16.46
N ASN A 320 -0.82 -10.64 -15.94
CA ASN A 320 -2.16 -10.94 -16.44
C ASN A 320 -2.55 -10.17 -17.71
N VAL A 321 -2.01 -8.96 -17.91
CA VAL A 321 -2.36 -8.09 -19.04
C VAL A 321 -1.30 -8.13 -20.12
N TYR A 322 -0.03 -8.03 -19.72
CA TYR A 322 1.09 -7.98 -20.66
C TYR A 322 1.69 -9.35 -20.97
N GLY A 323 1.32 -10.40 -20.24
CA GLY A 323 1.77 -11.77 -20.49
C GLY A 323 3.23 -12.04 -20.12
N TYR A 324 3.84 -11.21 -19.27
CA TYR A 324 5.19 -11.46 -18.78
C TYR A 324 5.22 -12.66 -17.82
N ASP A 325 6.30 -13.42 -17.83
CA ASP A 325 6.54 -14.42 -16.80
C ASP A 325 6.79 -13.75 -15.45
N LEU A 326 6.50 -14.47 -14.35
CA LEU A 326 6.61 -13.93 -12.99
C LEU A 326 8.03 -13.44 -12.67
N VAL A 327 9.08 -14.13 -13.11
CA VAL A 327 10.46 -13.78 -12.79
C VAL A 327 10.87 -12.49 -13.51
N SER A 328 10.52 -12.36 -14.80
CA SER A 328 10.74 -11.13 -15.56
C SER A 328 9.92 -9.96 -15.02
N ALA A 329 8.65 -10.19 -14.66
CA ALA A 329 7.80 -9.17 -14.07
C ALA A 329 8.36 -8.66 -12.72
N LEU A 330 8.86 -9.57 -11.87
CA LEU A 330 9.52 -9.22 -10.61
C LEU A 330 10.78 -8.39 -10.84
N ARG A 331 11.66 -8.81 -11.76
CA ARG A 331 12.88 -8.06 -12.09
C ARG A 331 12.57 -6.68 -12.68
N ASN A 332 11.60 -6.60 -13.58
CA ASN A 332 11.18 -5.34 -14.17
C ASN A 332 10.61 -4.39 -13.10
N ASN A 333 9.76 -4.88 -12.21
CA ASN A 333 9.24 -4.09 -11.08
C ASN A 333 10.36 -3.71 -10.08
N ALA A 334 11.35 -4.56 -9.86
CA ALA A 334 12.49 -4.24 -9.01
C ALA A 334 13.30 -3.04 -9.55
N THR A 335 13.56 -2.98 -10.85
CA THR A 335 14.29 -1.85 -11.46
C THR A 335 13.51 -0.53 -11.38
N ASN A 336 12.19 -0.61 -11.50
CA ASN A 336 11.28 0.54 -11.53
C ASN A 336 10.68 0.92 -10.16
N SER A 337 10.98 0.17 -9.10
CA SER A 337 10.53 0.46 -7.74
C SER A 337 11.14 1.77 -7.22
N PRO A 338 10.37 2.61 -6.50
CA PRO A 338 10.90 3.75 -5.75
C PRO A 338 11.75 3.31 -4.55
N SER A 339 11.35 2.24 -3.86
CA SER A 339 12.01 1.70 -2.67
C SER A 339 13.09 0.68 -3.03
N LYS A 340 14.27 0.84 -2.40
CA LYS A 340 15.36 -0.12 -2.49
C LYS A 340 15.02 -1.44 -1.80
N LYS A 341 14.40 -1.40 -0.60
CA LYS A 341 14.03 -2.60 0.17
C LYS A 341 13.01 -3.47 -0.58
N LEU A 342 12.04 -2.83 -1.25
CA LEU A 342 11.07 -3.51 -2.11
C LEU A 342 11.73 -4.09 -3.37
N ALA A 343 12.65 -3.35 -3.99
CA ALA A 343 13.41 -3.86 -5.15
C ALA A 343 14.24 -5.11 -4.79
N GLU A 344 14.88 -5.10 -3.63
CA GLU A 344 15.59 -6.25 -3.09
C GLU A 344 14.66 -7.42 -2.77
N LEU A 345 13.47 -7.17 -2.23
CA LEU A 345 12.45 -8.21 -2.02
C LEU A 345 12.07 -8.87 -3.36
N PHE A 346 11.73 -8.09 -4.39
CA PHE A 346 11.37 -8.62 -5.70
C PHE A 346 12.51 -9.42 -6.35
N ASN A 347 13.75 -8.91 -6.30
CA ASN A 347 14.91 -9.64 -6.81
C ASN A 347 15.18 -10.93 -6.03
N GLY A 348 15.00 -10.90 -4.71
CA GLY A 348 15.12 -12.08 -3.86
C GLY A 348 14.09 -13.14 -4.22
N ILE A 349 12.82 -12.76 -4.38
CA ILE A 349 11.75 -13.68 -4.81
C ILE A 349 12.08 -14.27 -6.20
N ALA A 350 12.45 -13.42 -7.16
CA ALA A 350 12.81 -13.86 -8.51
C ALA A 350 13.96 -14.88 -8.48
N THR A 351 14.98 -14.63 -7.65
CA THR A 351 16.13 -15.52 -7.49
C THR A 351 15.72 -16.84 -6.87
N THR A 352 14.99 -16.82 -5.75
CA THR A 352 14.51 -18.02 -5.04
C THR A 352 13.64 -18.90 -5.94
N ILE A 353 12.74 -18.30 -6.72
CA ILE A 353 11.91 -19.04 -7.68
C ILE A 353 12.77 -19.65 -8.79
N SER A 354 13.69 -18.88 -9.38
CA SER A 354 14.54 -19.35 -10.47
C SER A 354 15.51 -20.46 -10.05
N SER A 355 15.93 -20.47 -8.79
CA SER A 355 16.84 -21.49 -8.23
C SER A 355 16.11 -22.68 -7.62
N GLY A 356 14.77 -22.72 -7.64
CA GLY A 356 13.98 -23.78 -7.00
C GLY A 356 14.07 -23.78 -5.46
N GLY A 357 14.35 -22.64 -4.83
CA GLY A 357 14.49 -22.51 -3.39
C GLY A 357 13.16 -22.50 -2.63
N ASN A 358 13.24 -22.62 -1.30
CA ASN A 358 12.09 -22.55 -0.41
C ASN A 358 11.61 -21.09 -0.25
N LEU A 359 10.49 -20.76 -0.90
CA LEU A 359 9.91 -19.42 -0.87
C LEU A 359 9.36 -19.02 0.52
N PRO A 360 8.67 -19.89 1.27
CA PRO A 360 8.34 -19.65 2.68
C PRO A 360 9.52 -19.25 3.55
N ASP A 361 10.62 -20.02 3.53
CA ASP A 361 11.81 -19.72 4.33
C ASP A 361 12.44 -18.39 3.93
N PHE A 362 12.43 -18.07 2.63
CA PHE A 362 12.88 -16.78 2.12
C PHE A 362 12.05 -15.63 2.69
N PHE A 363 10.71 -15.74 2.66
CA PHE A 363 9.83 -14.70 3.17
C PHE A 363 9.99 -14.51 4.68
N ASP A 364 10.12 -15.60 5.45
CA ASP A 364 10.33 -15.51 6.90
C ASP A 364 11.64 -14.78 7.24
N LYS A 365 12.76 -15.20 6.64
CA LYS A 365 14.06 -14.52 6.83
C LYS A 365 14.02 -13.07 6.39
N ARG A 366 13.39 -12.76 5.24
CA ARG A 366 13.29 -11.39 4.74
C ARG A 366 12.36 -10.54 5.61
N ALA A 367 11.27 -11.10 6.13
CA ALA A 367 10.37 -10.44 7.06
C ALA A 367 11.10 -10.06 8.36
N GLN A 368 11.88 -10.99 8.94
CA GLN A 368 12.68 -10.72 10.14
C GLN A 368 13.70 -9.61 9.91
N SER A 369 14.43 -9.64 8.78
CA SER A 369 15.37 -8.58 8.40
C SER A 369 14.69 -7.21 8.25
N LEU A 370 13.56 -7.14 7.53
CA LEU A 370 12.82 -5.89 7.35
C LEU A 370 12.23 -5.37 8.66
N LEU A 371 11.75 -6.26 9.53
CA LEU A 371 11.22 -5.89 10.84
C LEU A 371 12.31 -5.37 11.78
N PHE A 372 13.50 -5.96 11.73
CA PHE A 372 14.68 -5.46 12.43
C PHE A 372 15.04 -4.05 11.97
N ASP A 373 15.14 -3.82 10.66
CA ASP A 373 15.42 -2.50 10.10
C ASP A 373 14.36 -1.47 10.52
N TYR A 374 13.08 -1.87 10.50
CA TYR A 374 11.97 -1.02 10.93
C TYR A 374 12.06 -0.65 12.42
N ARG A 375 12.38 -1.61 13.28
CA ARG A 375 12.58 -1.37 14.73
C ARG A 375 13.75 -0.43 14.97
N LEU A 376 14.87 -0.63 14.27
CA LEU A 376 16.04 0.24 14.37
C LEU A 376 15.73 1.67 13.92
N GLU A 377 14.95 1.83 12.85
CA GLU A 377 14.51 3.15 12.39
C GLU A 377 13.61 3.83 13.44
N ARG A 378 12.67 3.08 14.02
CA ARG A 378 11.81 3.57 15.11
C ARG A 378 12.59 3.96 16.35
N GLU A 379 13.58 3.17 16.75
CA GLU A 379 14.44 3.50 17.87
C GLU A 379 15.21 4.80 17.62
N LYS A 380 15.79 4.97 16.42
CA LYS A 380 16.46 6.22 16.03
C LYS A 380 15.53 7.42 16.09
N TYR A 381 14.28 7.28 15.65
CA TYR A 381 13.29 8.35 15.77
C TYR A 381 13.00 8.69 17.24
N THR A 382 12.81 7.69 18.10
CA THR A 382 12.60 7.91 19.54
C THR A 382 13.80 8.60 20.18
N ARG A 383 15.03 8.16 19.89
CA ARG A 383 16.26 8.81 20.37
C ARG A 383 16.40 10.25 19.90
N THR A 384 16.03 10.52 18.66
CA THR A 384 16.04 11.89 18.11
C THR A 384 14.99 12.76 18.82
N ALA A 385 13.80 12.21 19.11
CA ALA A 385 12.77 12.90 19.86
C ALA A 385 13.19 13.18 21.31
N GLU A 386 13.84 12.23 21.98
CA GLU A 386 14.46 12.42 23.30
C GLU A 386 15.48 13.57 23.27
N THR A 387 16.38 13.56 22.30
CA THR A 387 17.38 14.64 22.13
C THR A 387 16.71 16.00 21.95
N PHE A 388 15.61 16.09 21.20
CA PHE A 388 14.86 17.34 21.07
C PHE A 388 14.16 17.77 22.36
N MET A 389 13.67 16.82 23.17
CA MET A 389 13.12 17.11 24.49
C MET A 389 14.19 17.66 25.44
N ASP A 390 15.39 17.09 25.44
CA ASP A 390 16.51 17.56 26.26
C ASP A 390 16.94 18.97 25.87
N ILE A 391 17.01 19.26 24.56
CA ILE A 391 17.29 20.61 24.04
C ILE A 391 16.18 21.58 24.46
N TYR A 392 14.92 21.17 24.41
CA TYR A 392 13.80 22.01 24.84
C TYR A 392 13.90 22.37 26.32
N ILE A 393 14.12 21.37 27.19
CA ILE A 393 14.25 21.58 28.63
C ILE A 393 15.44 22.49 28.94
N SER A 394 16.56 22.31 28.25
CA SER A 394 17.79 23.05 28.53
C SER A 394 17.75 24.48 27.97
N VAL A 395 17.37 24.66 26.71
CA VAL A 395 17.46 25.95 26.00
C VAL A 395 16.18 26.78 26.15
N VAL A 396 15.00 26.16 26.13
CA VAL A 396 13.73 26.89 26.14
C VAL A 396 13.22 27.12 27.57
N ILE A 397 13.52 26.19 28.51
CA ILE A 397 13.08 26.31 29.90
C ILE A 397 14.24 26.76 30.81
N ALA A 398 15.30 25.96 30.94
CA ALA A 398 16.33 26.19 31.96
C ALA A 398 17.16 27.45 31.70
N ALA A 399 17.59 27.70 30.45
CA ALA A 399 18.40 28.88 30.13
C ALA A 399 17.66 30.21 30.41
N PRO A 400 16.39 30.42 29.99
CA PRO A 400 15.64 31.61 30.37
C PRO A 400 15.40 31.73 31.88
N MET A 401 15.17 30.60 32.58
CA MET A 401 15.00 30.58 34.03
C MET A 401 16.28 31.04 34.76
N ILE A 402 17.43 30.49 34.39
CA ILE A 402 18.73 30.87 34.95
C ILE A 402 19.05 32.33 34.60
N PHE A 403 18.80 32.74 33.35
CA PHE A 403 19.03 34.09 32.90
C PHE A 403 18.15 35.10 33.66
N MET A 404 16.87 34.77 33.91
CA MET A 404 16.00 35.57 34.76
C MET A 404 16.55 35.70 36.18
N LEU A 405 17.01 34.59 36.78
CA LEU A 405 17.62 34.60 38.12
C LEU A 405 18.86 35.50 38.17
N LEU A 406 19.74 35.40 37.18
CA LEU A 406 20.95 36.24 37.08
C LEU A 406 20.61 37.73 36.94
N LEU A 407 19.66 38.09 36.07
CA LEU A 407 19.22 39.47 35.91
C LEU A 407 18.64 40.04 37.22
N MET A 408 17.86 39.24 37.94
CA MET A 408 17.32 39.63 39.24
C MET A 408 18.42 39.79 40.29
N MET A 409 19.42 38.91 40.31
CA MET A 409 20.54 39.00 41.25
C MET A 409 21.39 40.26 41.00
N ILE A 410 21.72 40.56 39.74
CA ILE A 410 22.47 41.78 39.39
C ILE A 410 21.68 43.03 39.82
N LYS A 411 20.37 43.03 39.58
CA LYS A 411 19.50 44.13 40.01
C LYS A 411 19.52 44.34 41.53
N ILE A 412 19.42 43.26 42.32
CA ILE A 412 19.43 43.32 43.80
C ILE A 412 20.80 43.75 44.33
N SER A 413 21.89 43.34 43.69
CA SER A 413 23.27 43.67 44.11
C SER A 413 23.66 45.14 43.93
N GLY A 414 22.79 45.97 43.34
CA GLY A 414 23.06 47.39 43.12
C GLY A 414 24.00 47.70 41.95
N LEU A 415 24.40 46.69 41.17
CA LEU A 415 25.31 46.79 40.02
C LEU A 415 24.72 47.47 38.76
N GLY A 416 23.66 48.27 38.91
CA GLY A 416 23.30 49.28 37.90
C GLY A 416 22.59 48.81 36.63
N ILE A 417 21.83 47.71 36.65
CA ILE A 417 20.84 47.50 35.56
C ILE A 417 19.67 48.46 35.80
N ALA A 418 19.62 49.56 35.04
CA ALA A 418 18.56 50.57 35.07
C ALA A 418 17.21 50.10 34.45
N LEU A 419 17.00 48.78 34.33
CA LEU A 419 15.76 48.22 33.82
C LEU A 419 14.76 48.06 34.97
N SER A 420 13.55 48.58 34.78
CA SER A 420 12.45 48.37 35.72
C SER A 420 12.06 46.89 35.77
N ASN A 421 11.43 46.44 36.87
CA ASN A 421 10.92 45.07 36.99
C ASN A 421 9.97 44.73 35.83
N GLN A 422 9.11 45.67 35.43
CA GLN A 422 8.21 45.50 34.30
C GLN A 422 8.98 45.30 32.98
N MET A 423 10.07 46.04 32.76
CA MET A 423 10.88 45.91 31.55
C MET A 423 11.60 44.56 31.49
N ILE A 424 12.17 44.09 32.61
CA ILE A 424 12.83 42.76 32.68
C ILE A 424 11.81 41.65 32.39
N THR A 425 10.65 41.68 33.05
CA THR A 425 9.60 40.69 32.83
C THR A 425 9.09 40.70 31.39
N LEU A 426 8.86 41.89 30.81
CA LEU A 426 8.45 42.04 29.42
C LEU A 426 9.49 41.47 28.46
N LEU A 427 10.77 41.78 28.67
CA LEU A 427 11.87 41.30 27.83
C LEU A 427 12.02 39.78 27.91
N MET A 428 11.85 39.19 29.10
CA MET A 428 11.85 37.74 29.28
C MET A 428 10.66 37.07 28.59
N ILE A 429 9.45 37.61 28.70
CA ILE A 429 8.25 37.06 28.03
C ILE A 429 8.45 37.11 26.51
N LEU A 430 8.91 38.24 25.96
CA LEU A 430 9.17 38.38 24.53
C LEU A 430 10.28 37.45 24.06
N GLY A 431 11.38 37.36 24.82
CA GLY A 431 12.51 36.48 24.51
C GLY A 431 12.11 35.00 24.50
N VAL A 432 11.42 34.53 25.53
CA VAL A 432 10.93 33.14 25.62
C VAL A 432 9.92 32.85 24.51
N THR A 433 9.04 33.79 24.19
CA THR A 433 8.08 33.64 23.08
C THR A 433 8.80 33.52 21.74
N ALA A 434 9.79 34.37 21.48
CA ALA A 434 10.59 34.30 20.26
C ALA A 434 11.34 32.96 20.14
N ILE A 435 11.99 32.50 21.21
CA ILE A 435 12.68 31.21 21.26
C ILE A 435 11.70 30.06 20.99
N ASN A 436 10.50 30.09 21.58
CA ASN A 436 9.47 29.08 21.34
C ASN A 436 9.01 29.06 19.87
N ILE A 437 8.78 30.21 19.26
CA ILE A 437 8.41 30.30 17.83
C ILE A 437 9.50 29.69 16.95
N VAL A 438 10.77 30.03 17.22
CA VAL A 438 11.92 29.48 16.49
C VAL A 438 11.99 27.95 16.67
N PHE A 439 11.85 27.47 17.90
CA PHE A 439 11.93 26.04 18.21
C PHE A 439 10.77 25.24 17.58
N LEU A 440 9.55 25.74 17.65
CA LEU A 440 8.37 25.12 17.01
C LEU A 440 8.52 25.07 15.49
N THR A 441 9.03 26.16 14.88
CA THR A 441 9.30 26.21 13.44
C THR A 441 10.37 25.18 13.05
N PHE A 442 11.43 25.08 13.84
CA PHE A 442 12.49 24.09 13.65
C PHE A 442 11.96 22.64 13.76
N LEU A 443 11.13 22.36 14.77
CA LEU A 443 10.49 21.05 14.92
C LEU A 443 9.59 20.72 13.73
N HIS A 444 8.80 21.67 13.24
CA HIS A 444 7.94 21.45 12.09
C HIS A 444 8.74 21.10 10.82
N LEU A 445 9.90 21.75 10.61
CA LEU A 445 10.79 21.44 9.49
C LEU A 445 11.47 20.07 9.61
N LYS A 446 11.73 19.61 10.85
CA LYS A 446 12.39 18.33 11.12
C LYS A 446 11.43 17.16 11.30
N GLN A 447 10.15 17.42 11.52
CA GLN A 447 9.15 16.37 11.64
C GLN A 447 8.98 15.67 10.28
N PRO A 448 9.29 14.36 10.16
CA PRO A 448 9.00 13.63 8.93
C PRO A 448 7.48 13.60 8.73
N SER A 449 7.01 13.98 7.54
CA SER A 449 5.58 13.95 7.21
C SER A 449 5.04 12.52 7.33
N LYS A 450 3.90 12.37 8.02
CA LYS A 450 3.19 11.10 8.22
C LYS A 450 2.94 10.31 6.93
#